data_AF-A0A382Y4K7-F1
#
_entry.id   AF-A0A382Y4K7-F1
#
_cell.length_a   1.000
_cell.length_b   1.000
_cell.length_c   1.000
_cell.angle_alpha   90.00
_cell.angle_beta   90.00
_cell.angle_gamma   90.00
#
_symmetry.space_group_name_H-M   'P 1'
#
loop_
_entity.id
_entity.type
_entity.pdbx_description
1 polymer ?
#
loop_
_entity_poly.entity_id
_entity_poly.type
_entity_poly.pdbx_seq_one_letter_code
_entity_poly.pdbx_strand_id
1 'polypeptide(L)'
;MSSLQESVVDTYIVYKIITILTDDWDEQEAFKHEIIDKKGKVLRKAKELKTKQEKDAYTILHRFVFNLKRLIEKIPGGKTRIGSYAAAAVLLLKEEDEKNDQ
;
A
#
# COMPACT_ATOMS: atom_id res chain seq x y z
N MET A 1 -0.79 25.19 -12.66
CA MET A 1 -1.96 24.34 -12.37
C MET A 1 -1.67 22.86 -12.61
N SER A 2 -0.97 22.45 -13.68
CA SER A 2 -0.62 21.01 -13.87
C SER A 2 0.36 20.47 -12.82
N SER A 3 1.39 21.26 -12.45
CA SER A 3 2.40 20.84 -11.46
C SER A 3 1.86 20.58 -10.05
N LEU A 4 0.84 21.34 -9.63
CA LEU A 4 0.16 21.13 -8.35
C LEU A 4 -0.72 19.86 -8.35
N GLN A 5 -1.29 19.50 -9.51
CA GLN A 5 -2.04 18.25 -9.63
C GLN A 5 -1.12 17.03 -9.63
N GLU A 6 0.06 17.14 -10.26
CA GLU A 6 1.09 16.11 -10.26
C GLU A 6 1.60 15.83 -8.83
N SER A 7 1.95 16.87 -8.06
CA SER A 7 2.43 16.68 -6.68
C SER A 7 1.39 16.03 -5.78
N VAL A 8 0.12 16.43 -5.86
CA VAL A 8 -0.97 15.83 -5.07
C VAL A 8 -1.17 14.35 -5.42
N VAL A 9 -1.09 14.00 -6.70
CA VAL A 9 -1.20 12.60 -7.15
C VAL A 9 -0.02 11.78 -6.63
N ASP A 10 1.19 12.30 -6.71
CA ASP A 10 2.39 11.63 -6.22
C ASP A 10 2.32 11.40 -4.70
N THR A 11 1.95 12.42 -3.92
CA THR A 11 1.75 12.32 -2.48
C THR A 11 0.70 11.26 -2.13
N TYR A 12 -0.43 11.24 -2.86
CA TYR A 12 -1.47 10.23 -2.66
C TYR A 12 -0.98 8.81 -2.98
N ILE A 13 -0.20 8.63 -4.05
CA ILE A 13 0.37 7.31 -4.40
C ILE A 13 1.36 6.86 -3.32
N VAL A 14 2.23 7.75 -2.83
CA VAL A 14 3.17 7.46 -1.75
C VAL A 14 2.42 7.02 -0.50
N TYR A 15 1.43 7.81 -0.06
CA TYR A 15 0.59 7.46 1.07
C TYR A 15 -0.03 6.06 0.89
N LYS A 16 -0.64 5.80 -0.27
CA LYS A 16 -1.26 4.51 -0.57
C LYS A 16 -0.28 3.34 -0.55
N ILE A 17 0.93 3.50 -1.09
CA ILE A 17 1.97 2.45 -1.06
C ILE A 17 2.33 2.11 0.38
N ILE A 18 2.53 3.13 1.21
CA ILE A 18 2.93 2.97 2.60
C ILE A 18 1.84 2.28 3.39
N THR A 19 0.60 2.75 3.30
CA THR A 19 -0.57 2.11 3.92
C THR A 19 -0.66 0.62 3.56
N ILE A 20 -0.63 0.28 2.26
CA ILE A 20 -0.71 -1.13 1.82
C ILE A 20 0.49 -1.96 2.36
N LEU A 21 1.67 -1.35 2.47
CA LEU A 21 2.88 -2.02 2.94
C LEU A 21 2.85 -2.27 4.46
N THR A 22 2.26 -1.36 5.23
CA THR A 22 2.32 -1.33 6.71
C THR A 22 1.12 -1.99 7.38
N ASP A 23 -0.09 -1.77 6.86
CA ASP A 23 -1.33 -2.30 7.41
C ASP A 23 -1.28 -3.82 7.47
N ASP A 24 -1.84 -4.44 8.51
CA ASP A 24 -1.86 -5.89 8.62
C ASP A 24 -2.64 -6.55 7.47
N TRP A 25 -2.37 -7.83 7.19
CA TRP A 25 -2.97 -8.50 6.04
C TRP A 25 -4.50 -8.59 6.12
N ASP A 26 -5.04 -8.69 7.32
CA ASP A 26 -6.48 -8.76 7.61
C ASP A 26 -7.19 -7.40 7.59
N GLU A 27 -6.44 -6.30 7.58
CA GLU A 27 -6.98 -4.95 7.42
C GLU A 27 -7.20 -4.57 5.95
N GLN A 28 -6.53 -5.28 5.02
CA GLN A 28 -6.63 -5.05 3.59
C GLN A 28 -8.05 -5.33 3.06
N GLU A 29 -8.57 -4.46 2.19
CA GLU A 29 -9.83 -4.73 1.46
C GLU A 29 -9.78 -6.05 0.67
N ALA A 30 -8.59 -6.43 0.18
CA ALA A 30 -8.38 -7.71 -0.48
C ALA A 30 -8.63 -8.91 0.44
N PHE A 31 -8.41 -8.78 1.75
CA PHE A 31 -8.74 -9.82 2.73
C PHE A 31 -10.25 -9.90 2.96
N LYS A 32 -10.93 -8.76 3.09
CA LYS A 32 -12.40 -8.69 3.24
C LYS A 32 -13.13 -9.33 2.05
N HIS A 33 -12.55 -9.24 0.86
CA HIS A 33 -13.06 -9.88 -0.37
C HIS A 33 -12.54 -11.31 -0.61
N GLU A 34 -11.86 -11.91 0.37
CA GLU A 34 -11.30 -13.27 0.31
C GLU A 34 -10.34 -13.47 -0.89
N ILE A 35 -9.69 -12.39 -1.34
CA ILE A 35 -8.71 -12.42 -2.44
C ILE A 35 -7.36 -12.91 -1.91
N ILE A 36 -7.04 -12.55 -0.66
CA ILE A 36 -5.86 -12.98 0.07
C ILE A 36 -6.23 -13.57 1.44
N ASP A 37 -5.36 -14.39 2.01
CA ASP A 37 -5.49 -14.86 3.40
C ASP A 37 -4.77 -13.95 4.41
N LYS A 38 -4.87 -14.29 5.70
CA LYS A 38 -4.21 -13.58 6.82
C LYS A 38 -2.67 -13.56 6.78
N LYS A 39 -2.06 -14.19 5.78
CA LYS A 39 -0.61 -14.23 5.53
C LYS A 39 -0.26 -13.64 4.15
N GLY A 40 -1.21 -13.00 3.47
CA GLY A 40 -1.01 -12.44 2.13
C GLY A 40 -0.89 -13.50 1.02
N LYS A 41 -1.28 -14.76 1.27
CA LYS A 41 -1.36 -15.77 0.21
C LYS A 41 -2.55 -15.45 -0.68
N VAL A 42 -2.33 -15.44 -1.99
CA VAL A 42 -3.38 -15.19 -2.98
C VAL A 42 -4.29 -16.42 -3.06
N LEU A 43 -5.57 -16.22 -2.74
CA LEU A 43 -6.62 -17.23 -2.84
C LEU A 43 -7.36 -17.15 -4.17
N ARG A 44 -7.55 -15.93 -4.69
CA ARG A 44 -8.25 -15.64 -5.94
C ARG A 44 -7.37 -14.78 -6.85
N LYS A 45 -7.24 -15.16 -8.12
CA LYS A 45 -6.41 -14.43 -9.09
C LYS A 45 -7.15 -13.19 -9.59
N ALA A 46 -6.42 -12.16 -10.01
CA ALA A 46 -7.00 -10.91 -10.52
C ALA A 46 -8.03 -11.12 -11.66
N LYS A 47 -7.83 -12.15 -12.50
CA LYS A 47 -8.75 -12.52 -13.59
C LYS A 47 -10.08 -13.13 -13.12
N GLU A 48 -10.16 -13.58 -11.87
CA GLU A 48 -11.34 -14.21 -11.27
C GLU A 48 -12.23 -13.17 -10.54
N LEU A 49 -11.77 -11.92 -10.45
CA LEU A 49 -12.48 -10.83 -9.79
C LEU A 49 -13.54 -10.25 -10.71
N LYS A 50 -14.78 -10.16 -10.21
CA LYS A 50 -15.95 -9.81 -11.02
C LYS A 50 -16.42 -8.40 -10.73
N THR A 51 -16.52 -8.04 -9.45
CA THR A 51 -17.08 -6.76 -9.01
C THR A 51 -16.05 -5.63 -9.12
N LYS A 52 -16.54 -4.39 -9.16
CA LYS A 52 -15.68 -3.21 -9.12
C LYS A 52 -14.91 -3.15 -7.80
N GLN A 53 -15.58 -3.43 -6.67
CA GLN A 53 -14.95 -3.42 -5.34
C GLN A 53 -13.78 -4.41 -5.25
N GLU A 54 -13.96 -5.64 -5.73
CA GLU A 54 -12.88 -6.63 -5.77
C GLU A 54 -11.69 -6.17 -6.61
N LYS A 55 -11.95 -5.59 -7.79
CA LYS A 55 -10.91 -5.10 -8.69
C LYS A 55 -10.17 -3.89 -8.09
N ASP A 56 -10.88 -3.00 -7.44
CA ASP A 56 -10.33 -1.82 -6.76
C ASP A 56 -9.48 -2.22 -5.55
N ALA A 57 -9.84 -3.31 -4.85
CA ALA A 57 -9.07 -3.88 -3.75
C ALA A 57 -7.83 -4.66 -4.20
N TYR A 58 -7.70 -4.98 -5.49
CA TYR A 58 -6.61 -5.83 -6.01
C TYR A 58 -6.05 -5.36 -7.35
N THR A 59 -5.81 -4.05 -7.45
CA THR A 59 -5.22 -3.40 -8.63
C THR A 59 -3.78 -3.84 -8.89
N ILE A 60 -3.15 -3.32 -9.96
CA ILE A 60 -1.72 -3.54 -10.21
C ILE A 60 -0.83 -3.02 -9.07
N LEU A 61 -1.19 -1.88 -8.47
CA LEU A 61 -0.48 -1.30 -7.34
C LEU A 61 -0.51 -2.23 -6.13
N HIS A 62 -1.69 -2.72 -5.74
CA HIS A 62 -1.83 -3.67 -4.62
C HIS A 62 -0.98 -4.92 -4.85
N ARG A 63 -1.05 -5.51 -6.05
CA ARG A 63 -0.27 -6.71 -6.37
C ARG A 63 1.23 -6.48 -6.27
N PHE A 64 1.71 -5.32 -6.73
CA PHE A 64 3.11 -4.94 -6.61
C PHE A 64 3.52 -4.80 -5.15
N VAL A 65 2.79 -4.01 -4.35
CA VAL A 65 3.13 -3.77 -2.95
C VAL A 65 2.99 -5.04 -2.11
N PHE A 66 1.97 -5.88 -2.34
CA PHE A 66 1.84 -7.18 -1.68
C PHE A 66 2.99 -8.14 -2.01
N ASN A 67 3.57 -8.08 -3.20
CA ASN A 67 4.78 -8.83 -3.51
C ASN A 67 5.97 -8.33 -2.67
N LEU A 68 6.15 -7.01 -2.59
CA LEU A 68 7.20 -6.41 -1.76
C LEU A 68 7.02 -6.77 -0.28
N LYS A 69 5.81 -6.60 0.26
CA LYS A 69 5.47 -6.93 1.64
C LYS A 69 5.86 -8.37 1.98
N ARG A 70 5.46 -9.33 1.12
CA ARG A 70 5.82 -10.76 1.29
C ARG A 70 7.31 -11.02 1.23
N LEU A 71 8.07 -10.29 0.41
CA LEU A 71 9.53 -10.43 0.34
C LEU A 71 10.16 -9.92 1.64
N ILE A 72 9.71 -8.76 2.13
CA ILE A 72 10.23 -8.15 3.34
C ILE A 72 9.92 -9.02 4.56
N GLU A 73 8.70 -9.53 4.70
CA GLU A 73 8.29 -10.38 5.82
C GLU A 73 9.06 -11.71 5.92
N LYS A 74 9.64 -12.19 4.80
CA LYS A 74 10.49 -13.39 4.79
C LYS A 74 11.90 -13.14 5.33
N ILE A 75 12.33 -11.88 5.39
CA ILE A 75 13.66 -11.53 5.90
C ILE A 75 13.59 -11.47 7.44
N PRO A 76 14.52 -12.10 8.18
CA PRO A 76 14.60 -11.94 9.64
C PRO A 76 14.66 -10.44 10.03
N GLY A 77 13.75 -9.99 10.87
CA GLY A 77 13.61 -8.57 11.24
C GLY A 77 12.91 -7.69 10.19
N GLY A 78 12.35 -8.26 9.12
CA GLY A 78 11.68 -7.53 8.05
C GLY A 78 10.47 -6.71 8.51
N LYS A 79 9.69 -7.23 9.47
CA LYS A 79 8.56 -6.48 10.06
C LYS A 79 9.02 -5.19 10.77
N THR A 80 10.14 -5.24 11.48
CA THR A 80 10.74 -4.04 12.11
C THR A 80 11.15 -3.01 11.06
N ARG A 81 11.64 -3.45 9.89
CA ARG A 81 12.00 -2.56 8.78
C ARG A 81 10.78 -1.92 8.12
N ILE A 82 9.64 -2.62 8.02
CA ILE A 82 8.37 -2.04 7.57
C ILE A 82 7.97 -0.87 8.48
N GLY A 83 8.09 -1.03 9.80
CA GLY A 83 7.85 0.05 10.75
C GLY A 83 8.76 1.28 10.51
N SER A 84 10.04 1.06 10.19
CA SER A 84 10.95 2.17 9.84
C SER A 84 10.53 2.89 8.55
N TYR A 85 10.01 2.19 7.56
CA TYR A 85 9.50 2.80 6.32
C TYR A 85 8.22 3.60 6.54
N ALA A 86 7.34 3.15 7.44
CA ALA A 86 6.16 3.91 7.86
C ALA A 86 6.57 5.24 8.50
N ALA A 87 7.54 5.22 9.42
CA ALA A 87 8.05 6.42 10.08
C ALA A 87 8.69 7.39 9.08
N ALA A 88 9.48 6.89 8.13
CA ALA A 88 10.08 7.70 7.08
C ALA A 88 9.01 8.35 6.18
N ALA A 89 7.94 7.63 5.85
CA ALA A 89 6.84 8.19 5.07
C ALA A 89 6.05 9.26 5.82
N VAL A 90 5.75 9.05 7.11
CA VAL A 90 5.10 10.08 7.94
C VAL A 90 5.96 11.35 8.01
N LEU A 91 7.28 11.21 8.14
CA LEU A 91 8.21 12.34 8.12
C LEU A 91 8.18 13.08 6.76
N LEU A 92 8.26 12.34 5.64
CA LEU A 92 8.20 12.92 4.30
C LEU A 92 6.88 13.65 4.03
N LEU A 93 5.75 13.07 4.42
CA LEU A 93 4.44 13.71 4.27
C LEU A 93 4.36 15.00 5.10
N LYS A 94 4.89 14.98 6.32
CA LYS A 94 4.98 16.17 7.17
C LYS A 94 5.85 17.27 6.54
N GLU A 95 6.99 16.91 5.95
CA GLU A 95 7.87 17.85 5.23
C GLU A 95 7.20 18.47 4.00
N GLU A 96 6.39 17.70 3.26
CA GLU A 96 5.63 18.22 2.11
C GLU A 96 4.48 19.14 2.55
N ASP A 97 3.76 18.82 3.63
CA ASP A 97 2.74 19.69 4.20
C ASP A 97 3.33 21.05 4.63
N GLU A 98 4.47 21.04 5.33
CA GLU A 98 5.16 22.26 5.78
C GLU A 98 5.63 23.17 4.62
N LYS A 99 5.95 22.61 3.45
CA LYS A 99 6.32 23.40 2.25
C LYS A 99 5.13 24.04 1.56
N ASN A 100 3.95 23.44 1.65
CA ASN A 100 2.74 23.95 0.99
C ASN A 100 2.07 25.10 1.78
N ASP A 101 2.43 25.26 3.06
CA ASP A 101 1.97 26.34 3.94
C ASP A 101 2.89 27.60 3.93
N GLN A 102 3.94 27.63 3.11
CA GLN A 102 4.84 28.79 2.89
C GLN A 102 4.61 29.44 1.52
#